data_AF-A0A409V6S5-F1
#
_entry.id   AF-A0A409V6S5-F1
#
_cell.length_a   1.000
_cell.length_b   1.000
_cell.length_c   1.000
_cell.angle_alpha   90.00
_cell.angle_beta   90.00
_cell.angle_gamma   90.00
#
_symmetry.space_group_name_H-M   'P 1'
#
loop_
_entity.id
_entity.type
_entity.pdbx_description
1 polymer ?
#
loop_
_entity_poly.entity_id
_entity_poly.type
_entity_poly.pdbx_seq_one_letter_code
_entity_poly.pdbx_strand_id
1 'polypeptide(L)'
;FKKGTCEKFAVKIISKKKFSIGGKHQVNLSNQVMTEVKILKALRHPCIIGIEDVIDLPDVLYIVLELVEGGELFDKVVSIGQYDEPTAKLLFYQIIHAVKYLHDQGITHRDLK
;
A
#
# COMPACT_ATOMS: atom_id res chain seq x y z
N PHE A 1 -4.93 -15.62 -6.65
CA PHE A 1 -4.42 -16.64 -5.69
C PHE A 1 -4.17 -18.01 -6.37
N LYS A 2 -2.93 -18.51 -6.47
CA LYS A 2 -2.64 -19.90 -6.91
C LYS A 2 -2.21 -20.75 -5.71
N LYS A 3 -3.06 -21.68 -5.27
CA LYS A 3 -2.69 -22.63 -4.21
C LYS A 3 -1.62 -23.60 -4.74
N GLY A 4 -0.59 -23.86 -3.94
CA GLY A 4 0.46 -24.85 -4.24
C GLY A 4 1.78 -24.29 -4.78
N THR A 5 1.93 -22.97 -4.96
CA THR A 5 3.19 -22.35 -5.41
C THR A 5 4.19 -22.09 -4.26
N CYS A 6 3.75 -22.20 -3.00
CA CYS A 6 4.53 -21.83 -1.80
C CYS A 6 5.04 -20.37 -1.79
N GLU A 7 4.52 -19.51 -2.66
CA GLU A 7 4.82 -18.08 -2.66
C GLU A 7 4.20 -17.39 -1.44
N LYS A 8 4.97 -16.49 -0.83
CA LYS A 8 4.54 -15.74 0.35
C LYS A 8 3.96 -14.38 -0.06
N PHE A 9 2.94 -13.95 0.67
CA PHE A 9 2.23 -12.70 0.44
C PHE A 9 1.93 -12.00 1.76
N ALA A 10 1.69 -10.69 1.70
CA ALA A 10 1.12 -9.93 2.81
C ALA A 10 -0.40 -9.80 2.62
N VAL A 11 -1.16 -9.94 3.71
CA VAL A 11 -2.63 -9.81 3.66
C VAL A 11 -3.10 -8.73 4.63
N LYS A 12 -3.62 -7.62 4.10
CA LYS A 12 -4.26 -6.56 4.88
C LYS A 12 -5.74 -6.90 5.06
N ILE A 13 -6.18 -7.04 6.31
CA ILE A 13 -7.55 -7.41 6.67
C ILE A 13 -8.28 -6.17 7.20
N ILE A 14 -9.38 -5.80 6.56
CA ILE A 14 -10.18 -4.63 6.93
C ILE A 14 -11.59 -5.08 7.32
N SER A 15 -11.96 -4.91 8.59
CA SER A 15 -13.30 -5.27 9.11
C SER A 15 -14.33 -4.23 8.71
N LYS A 16 -15.29 -4.60 7.85
CA LYS A 16 -16.42 -3.75 7.43
C LYS A 16 -17.37 -3.41 8.58
N LYS A 17 -17.36 -4.17 9.69
CA LYS A 17 -18.17 -3.89 10.89
C LYS A 17 -17.78 -2.61 11.62
N LYS A 18 -16.49 -2.23 11.57
CA LYS A 18 -16.03 -0.93 12.08
C LYS A 18 -16.61 0.25 11.29
N PHE A 19 -17.16 -0.02 10.11
CA PHE A 19 -17.82 0.96 9.28
C PHE A 19 -19.31 1.01 9.62
N SER A 20 -19.94 -0.10 10.04
CA SER A 20 -21.38 -0.28 10.29
C SER A 20 -22.01 0.54 11.43
N ILE A 21 -21.23 1.21 12.28
CA ILE A 21 -21.75 1.93 13.46
C ILE A 21 -21.78 3.46 13.17
N GLY A 22 -22.83 3.93 12.48
CA GLY A 22 -23.28 5.34 12.49
C GLY A 22 -23.05 6.22 11.24
N GLY A 23 -24.14 6.56 10.52
CA GLY A 23 -24.31 7.83 9.77
C GLY A 23 -23.57 8.03 8.42
N LYS A 24 -23.85 9.18 7.76
CA LYS A 24 -23.33 9.63 6.44
C LYS A 24 -21.80 9.54 6.24
N HIS A 25 -21.02 9.41 7.32
CA HIS A 25 -19.57 9.18 7.27
C HIS A 25 -19.19 7.77 6.74
N GLN A 26 -20.07 6.77 6.88
CA GLN A 26 -19.82 5.37 6.53
C GLN A 26 -19.71 5.10 5.02
N VAL A 27 -20.62 5.67 4.21
CA VAL A 27 -20.60 5.52 2.74
C VAL A 27 -19.30 6.08 2.15
N ASN A 28 -18.73 7.11 2.78
CA ASN A 28 -17.48 7.71 2.33
C ASN A 28 -16.28 6.79 2.57
N LEU A 29 -16.20 6.11 3.72
CA LEU A 29 -15.06 5.24 4.04
C LEU A 29 -15.03 3.95 3.19
N SER A 30 -16.17 3.31 2.95
CA SER A 30 -16.21 2.12 2.06
C SER A 30 -15.83 2.50 0.62
N ASN A 31 -16.31 3.64 0.14
CA ASN A 31 -15.94 4.20 -1.16
C ASN A 31 -14.45 4.57 -1.24
N GLN A 32 -13.87 5.12 -0.16
CA GLN A 32 -12.44 5.43 -0.07
C GLN A 32 -11.57 4.16 -0.19
N VAL A 33 -11.90 3.11 0.58
CA VAL A 33 -11.15 1.84 0.52
C VAL A 33 -11.25 1.20 -0.86
N MET A 34 -12.43 1.20 -1.47
CA MET A 34 -12.60 0.66 -2.84
C MET A 34 -11.90 1.52 -3.90
N THR A 35 -11.79 2.83 -3.67
CA THR A 35 -11.00 3.72 -4.53
C THR A 35 -9.51 3.41 -4.42
N GLU A 36 -8.99 3.23 -3.20
CA GLU A 36 -7.59 2.82 -2.96
C GLU A 36 -7.28 1.49 -3.65
N VAL A 37 -8.16 0.49 -3.52
CA VAL A 37 -8.02 -0.79 -4.22
C VAL A 37 -7.99 -0.61 -5.74
N LYS A 38 -8.89 0.21 -6.30
CA LYS A 38 -8.94 0.47 -7.75
C LYS A 38 -7.67 1.15 -8.25
N ILE A 39 -7.18 2.16 -7.50
CA ILE A 39 -5.93 2.85 -7.80
C ILE A 39 -4.79 1.85 -7.80
N LEU A 40 -4.55 1.16 -6.68
CA LEU A 40 -3.43 0.23 -6.53
C LEU A 40 -3.46 -0.92 -7.55
N LYS A 41 -4.65 -1.40 -7.95
CA LYS A 41 -4.77 -2.42 -9.02
C LYS A 41 -4.30 -1.94 -10.39
N ALA A 42 -4.40 -0.63 -10.66
CA ALA A 42 -3.99 -0.03 -11.92
C ALA A 42 -2.50 0.34 -11.95
N LEU A 43 -1.84 0.40 -10.79
CA LEU A 43 -0.43 0.76 -10.70
C LEU A 43 0.47 -0.45 -10.97
N ARG A 44 1.53 -0.23 -11.75
CA ARG A 44 2.61 -1.18 -12.00
C ARG A 44 3.92 -0.42 -12.03
N HIS A 45 4.67 -0.45 -10.92
CA HIS A 45 5.91 0.29 -10.78
C HIS A 45 6.83 -0.39 -9.73
N PRO A 46 8.15 -0.52 -9.98
CA PRO A 46 9.05 -1.26 -9.09
C PRO A 46 9.23 -0.66 -7.69
N CYS A 47 8.86 0.61 -7.50
CA CYS A 47 8.93 1.30 -6.21
C CYS A 47 7.53 1.55 -5.59
N ILE A 48 6.49 0.84 -6.05
CA ILE A 48 5.13 0.91 -5.51
C ILE A 48 4.64 -0.51 -5.29
N ILE A 49 4.09 -0.79 -4.11
CA ILE A 49 3.60 -2.11 -3.75
C ILE A 49 2.49 -2.61 -4.68
N GLY A 50 2.64 -3.83 -5.17
CA GLY A 50 1.69 -4.51 -6.04
C GLY A 50 0.55 -5.20 -5.29
N ILE A 51 -0.66 -5.13 -5.86
CA ILE A 51 -1.80 -5.97 -5.48
C ILE A 51 -1.77 -7.26 -6.30
N GLU A 52 -1.85 -8.40 -5.60
CA GLU A 52 -2.05 -9.72 -6.19
C GLU A 52 -3.54 -10.07 -6.31
N ASP A 53 -4.31 -9.84 -5.24
CA ASP A 53 -5.73 -10.22 -5.20
C ASP A 53 -6.53 -9.38 -4.21
N VAL A 54 -7.86 -9.36 -4.39
CA VAL A 54 -8.79 -8.72 -3.44
C VAL A 54 -10.02 -9.59 -3.25
N ILE A 55 -10.27 -10.00 -2.01
CA ILE A 55 -11.43 -10.82 -1.63
C ILE A 55 -12.38 -9.96 -0.81
N ASP A 56 -13.54 -9.69 -1.41
CA ASP A 56 -14.55 -8.84 -0.81
C ASP A 56 -15.70 -9.68 -0.22
N LEU A 57 -15.80 -9.75 1.10
CA LEU A 57 -16.88 -10.45 1.82
C LEU A 57 -17.80 -9.43 2.51
N PRO A 58 -19.02 -9.80 2.92
CA PRO A 58 -19.99 -8.85 3.50
C PRO A 58 -19.45 -8.02 4.67
N ASP A 59 -18.64 -8.64 5.54
CA ASP A 59 -18.15 -8.04 6.79
C ASP A 59 -16.64 -7.76 6.82
N VAL A 60 -15.90 -8.16 5.79
CA VAL A 60 -14.44 -8.08 5.76
C VAL A 60 -13.93 -7.97 4.33
N LEU A 61 -12.90 -7.14 4.14
CA LEU A 61 -12.14 -7.03 2.91
C LEU A 61 -10.72 -7.56 3.16
N TYR A 62 -10.28 -8.49 2.32
CA TYR A 62 -8.90 -8.95 2.29
C TYR A 62 -8.20 -8.38 1.07
N ILE A 63 -7.08 -7.68 1.28
CA ILE A 63 -6.22 -7.18 0.22
C ILE A 63 -4.93 -7.98 0.27
N VAL A 64 -4.67 -8.77 -0.78
CA VAL A 64 -3.46 -9.58 -0.93
C VAL A 64 -2.45 -8.77 -1.70
N LEU A 65 -1.31 -8.52 -1.06
CA LEU A 65 -0.21 -7.70 -1.56
C LEU A 65 1.03 -8.59 -1.75
N GLU A 66 1.94 -8.14 -2.60
CA GLU A 66 3.30 -8.69 -2.57
C GLU A 66 3.90 -8.56 -1.17
N LEU A 67 4.72 -9.54 -0.78
CA LEU A 67 5.41 -9.50 0.50
C LEU A 67 6.65 -8.63 0.38
N VAL A 68 6.66 -7.50 1.09
CA VAL A 68 7.85 -6.66 1.26
C VAL A 68 8.51 -6.97 2.60
N GLU A 69 9.77 -7.40 2.55
CA GLU A 69 10.57 -7.72 3.73
C GLU A 69 11.50 -6.55 4.10
N GLY A 70 11.93 -6.51 5.36
CA GLY A 70 12.89 -5.52 5.85
C GLY A 70 12.29 -4.35 6.62
N GLY A 71 10.98 -4.29 6.84
CA GLY A 71 10.34 -3.31 7.73
C GLY A 71 10.33 -1.87 7.21
N GLU A 72 9.99 -0.92 8.09
CA GLU A 72 9.80 0.48 7.74
C GLU A 72 11.13 1.25 7.60
N LEU A 73 11.17 2.22 6.68
CA LEU A 73 12.37 3.05 6.48
C LEU A 73 12.70 3.88 7.72
N PHE A 74 11.70 4.42 8.39
CA PHE A 74 11.89 5.22 9.61
C PHE A 74 12.59 4.41 10.71
N ASP A 75 12.14 3.20 10.98
CA ASP A 75 12.75 2.32 11.98
C ASP A 75 14.22 2.03 11.66
N LYS A 76 14.54 1.82 10.37
CA LYS A 76 15.93 1.64 9.94
C LYS A 76 16.76 2.89 10.22
N VAL A 77 16.28 4.08 9.84
CA VAL A 77 16.98 5.35 10.09
C VAL A 77 17.20 5.53 11.59
N VAL A 78 16.19 5.31 12.43
CA VAL A 78 16.30 5.40 13.89
C VAL A 78 17.34 4.43 14.43
N SER A 79 17.40 3.20 13.91
CA SER A 79 18.35 2.19 14.38
C SER A 79 19.82 2.49 14.06
N ILE A 80 20.09 3.13 12.90
CA ILE A 80 21.46 3.41 12.43
C ILE A 80 21.89 4.87 12.68
N GLY A 81 20.95 5.74 13.09
CA GLY A 81 21.13 7.18 13.24
C GLY A 81 20.94 7.95 11.94
N GLN A 82 21.77 7.68 10.92
CA GLN A 82 21.66 8.30 9.60
C GLN A 82 22.29 7.43 8.50
N TYR A 83 21.77 7.57 7.27
CA TYR A 83 22.41 7.01 6.08
C TYR A 83 23.53 7.93 5.57
N ASP A 84 24.54 7.34 4.93
CA ASP A 84 25.51 8.11 4.14
C ASP A 84 24.85 8.70 2.89
N GLU A 85 25.45 9.75 2.33
CA GLU A 85 24.86 10.48 1.20
C GLU A 85 24.54 9.57 -0.01
N PRO A 86 25.42 8.63 -0.43
CA PRO A 86 25.11 7.73 -1.55
C PRO A 86 23.85 6.89 -1.32
N THR A 87 23.69 6.31 -0.12
CA THR A 87 22.51 5.48 0.20
C THR A 87 21.26 6.33 0.31
N ALA A 88 21.34 7.47 1.00
CA ALA A 88 20.23 8.40 1.13
C ALA A 88 19.75 8.90 -0.25
N LYS A 89 20.67 9.20 -1.16
CA LYS A 89 20.39 9.61 -2.54
C LYS A 89 19.65 8.53 -3.33
N LEU A 90 20.05 7.26 -3.17
CA LEU A 90 19.37 6.14 -3.83
C LEU A 90 17.95 5.93 -3.30
N LEU A 91 17.77 5.96 -1.97
CA LEU A 91 16.44 5.84 -1.34
C LEU A 91 15.52 6.98 -1.77
N PHE A 92 16.02 8.21 -1.76
CA PHE A 92 15.27 9.38 -2.21
C PHE A 92 14.89 9.27 -3.69
N TYR A 93 15.82 8.81 -4.54
CA TYR A 93 15.53 8.57 -5.95
C TYR A 93 14.38 7.55 -6.13
N GLN A 94 14.38 6.44 -5.39
CA GLN A 94 13.31 5.43 -5.46
C GLN A 94 11.95 6.02 -5.08
N ILE A 95 11.90 6.84 -4.02
CA ILE A 95 10.68 7.54 -3.57
C ILE A 95 10.18 8.48 -4.67
N ILE A 96 11.06 9.34 -5.20
CA ILE A 96 10.67 10.31 -6.23
C ILE A 96 10.30 9.64 -7.56
N HIS A 97 10.92 8.51 -7.90
CA HIS A 97 10.56 7.71 -9.07
C HIS A 97 9.12 7.17 -8.94
N ALA A 98 8.74 6.64 -7.78
CA ALA A 98 7.35 6.25 -7.48
C ALA A 98 6.38 7.43 -7.54
N VAL A 99 6.72 8.55 -6.90
CA VAL A 99 5.88 9.76 -6.86
C VAL A 99 5.67 10.34 -8.25
N LYS A 100 6.71 10.39 -9.08
CA LYS A 100 6.60 10.80 -10.47
C LYS A 100 5.62 9.90 -11.24
N TYR A 101 5.75 8.59 -11.11
CA TYR A 101 4.83 7.66 -11.76
C TYR A 101 3.38 7.89 -11.33
N LEU A 102 3.12 8.09 -10.03
CA LEU A 102 1.78 8.44 -9.54
C LEU A 102 1.24 9.73 -10.16
N HIS A 103 2.07 10.78 -10.20
CA HIS A 103 1.68 12.08 -10.75
C HIS A 103 1.43 12.00 -12.27
N ASP A 104 2.20 11.21 -13.02
CA ASP A 104 1.98 10.99 -14.46
C ASP A 104 0.63 10.27 -14.73
N GLN A 105 0.09 9.55 -13.73
CA GLN A 105 -1.25 8.95 -13.76
C GLN A 105 -2.35 9.84 -13.14
N GLY A 106 -2.03 11.10 -12.78
CA GLY A 106 -2.97 12.03 -12.16
C GLY A 106 -3.31 11.71 -10.70
N ILE A 107 -2.49 10.90 -10.02
CA ILE A 107 -2.73 10.46 -8.63
C ILE A 107 -1.77 11.17 -7.69
N THR A 108 -2.29 11.77 -6.62
CA THR A 108 -1.48 12.29 -5.50
C THR A 108 -1.50 11.29 -4.34
N HIS A 109 -0.34 10.91 -3.80
CA HIS A 109 -0.25 9.96 -2.68
C HIS A 109 -0.94 10.43 -1.40
N ARG A 110 -0.79 11.73 -1.07
CA ARG A 110 -1.40 12.44 0.09
C ARG A 110 -0.98 12.02 1.51
N ASP A 111 -0.30 10.89 1.70
CA ASP A 111 0.21 10.45 3.01
C ASP A 111 1.65 9.91 2.90
N LEU A 112 2.54 10.66 2.26
CA LEU A 112 3.95 10.27 2.11
C LEU A 112 4.71 10.58 3.40
N LYS A 113 5.28 9.55 4.05
CA LYS A 113 6.04 9.62 5.29
C LYS A 113 7.03 8.47 5.41
#